data_AF-A0A833T4N1-F1
#
_entry.id   AF-A0A833T4N1-F1
#
_cell.length_a   1.000
_cell.length_b   1.000
_cell.length_c   1.000
_cell.angle_alpha   90.00
_cell.angle_beta   90.00
_cell.angle_gamma   90.00
#
_symmetry.space_group_name_H-M   'P 1'
#
loop_
_entity.id
_entity.type
_entity.pdbx_description
1 polymer ?
#
loop_
_entity_poly.entity_id
_entity_poly.type
_entity_poly.pdbx_seq_one_letter_code
_entity_poly.pdbx_strand_id
1 'polypeptide(L)'
;MEGLNNGATMAGMPSAEVEKVKVTVLAAGAFGIAMATLVARRKHDVFLYARDANVVQTINETHRSPRVFPQFNLLPNIRATTSVAEATSDAKIVIVCLPAQLTPDFLAQYRDDVPTDAVLVITCKGLYLKTKQLLAEPILEALQRDQPLAFLSGPSFALELMNKCAVGCCRGR
;
A
#
# COMPACT_ATOMS: atom_id res chain seq x y z
N MET A 1 -15.22 42.54 31.38
CA MET A 1 -16.17 41.96 30.40
C MET A 1 -15.38 41.78 29.12
N GLU A 2 -14.57 40.73 29.08
CA GLU A 2 -14.90 39.44 28.43
C GLU A 2 -14.84 39.54 26.91
N GLY A 3 -13.84 38.86 26.36
CA GLY A 3 -13.56 38.73 24.95
C GLY A 3 -12.55 37.61 24.73
N LEU A 4 -12.94 36.38 25.06
CA LEU A 4 -12.25 35.16 24.67
C LEU A 4 -12.28 35.05 23.14
N ASN A 5 -11.12 35.03 22.48
CA ASN A 5 -11.01 34.60 21.10
C ASN A 5 -10.16 33.32 21.05
N ASN A 6 -10.84 32.19 20.94
CA ASN A 6 -10.26 30.88 20.67
C ASN A 6 -9.85 30.82 19.20
N GLY A 7 -8.55 30.82 18.94
CA GLY A 7 -7.99 30.69 17.60
C GLY A 7 -6.81 29.72 17.59
N ALA A 8 -7.10 28.50 17.13
CA ALA A 8 -6.21 27.58 16.40
C ALA A 8 -4.73 27.50 16.81
N THR A 9 -4.34 26.36 17.37
CA THR A 9 -2.98 25.83 17.19
C THR A 9 -3.07 24.48 16.48
N MET A 10 -3.16 24.52 15.15
CA MET A 10 -2.81 23.38 14.30
C MET A 10 -1.29 23.26 14.38
N ALA A 11 -0.80 22.32 15.19
CA ALA A 11 0.61 22.02 15.29
C ALA A 11 1.13 21.62 13.91
N GLY A 12 1.96 22.49 13.33
CA GLY A 12 2.71 22.23 12.12
C GLY A 12 3.64 21.05 12.32
N MET A 13 3.40 19.97 11.56
CA MET A 13 4.47 19.04 11.24
C MET A 13 5.23 19.63 10.05
N PRO A 14 6.57 19.77 10.14
CA PRO A 14 7.35 20.24 9.02
C PRO A 14 7.17 19.26 7.86
N SER A 15 6.73 19.77 6.71
CA SER A 15 6.72 19.01 5.47
C SER A 15 8.17 18.84 5.04
N ALA A 16 8.82 17.76 5.51
CA ALA A 16 10.09 17.34 4.96
C ALA A 16 9.88 17.14 3.45
N GLU A 17 10.75 17.72 2.64
CA GLU A 17 10.73 17.55 1.19
C GLU A 17 11.05 16.07 0.90
N VAL A 18 10.00 15.26 0.74
CA VAL A 18 10.17 13.81 0.54
C VAL A 18 10.63 13.60 -0.89
N GLU A 19 11.84 13.08 -1.06
CA GLU A 19 12.38 12.71 -2.37
C GLU A 19 11.39 11.78 -3.10
N LYS A 20 11.25 12.01 -4.41
CA LYS A 20 10.36 11.21 -5.23
C LYS A 20 10.95 9.82 -5.42
N VAL A 21 10.46 8.86 -4.64
CA VAL A 21 10.82 7.43 -4.78
C VAL A 21 9.80 6.63 -5.57
N LYS A 22 10.23 5.48 -6.10
CA LYS A 22 9.36 4.43 -6.63
C LYS A 22 8.81 3.58 -5.47
N VAL A 23 7.50 3.37 -5.47
CA VAL A 23 6.77 2.54 -4.51
C VAL A 23 5.99 1.47 -5.25
N THR A 24 6.14 0.23 -4.82
CA THR A 24 5.37 -0.89 -5.34
C THR A 24 4.19 -1.19 -4.43
N VAL A 25 3.03 -1.50 -5.00
CA VAL A 25 1.90 -2.06 -4.26
C VAL A 25 1.58 -3.43 -4.84
N LEU A 26 1.74 -4.47 -4.01
CA LEU A 26 1.45 -5.84 -4.38
C LEU A 26 -0.01 -6.16 -4.06
N ALA A 27 -0.77 -6.43 -5.13
CA ALA A 27 -2.21 -6.71 -5.20
C ALA A 27 -3.13 -5.49 -5.39
N ALA A 28 -3.77 -5.43 -6.57
CA ALA A 28 -4.81 -4.47 -6.94
C ALA A 28 -6.20 -4.75 -6.33
N GLY A 29 -6.24 -5.14 -5.05
CA GLY A 29 -7.49 -5.22 -4.28
C GLY A 29 -7.94 -3.84 -3.80
N ALA A 30 -9.07 -3.78 -3.07
CA ALA A 30 -9.61 -2.52 -2.56
C ALA A 30 -8.60 -1.72 -1.73
N PHE A 31 -7.94 -2.40 -0.79
CA PHE A 31 -6.94 -1.77 0.06
C PHE A 31 -5.68 -1.38 -0.72
N GLY A 32 -5.23 -2.21 -1.67
CA GLY A 32 -4.09 -1.90 -2.52
C GLY A 32 -4.32 -0.66 -3.40
N ILE A 33 -5.48 -0.53 -4.01
CA ILE A 33 -5.87 0.67 -4.77
C ILE A 33 -5.88 1.91 -3.86
N ALA A 34 -6.39 1.79 -2.64
CA ALA A 34 -6.40 2.89 -1.68
C ALA A 34 -4.98 3.31 -1.27
N MET A 35 -4.08 2.35 -1.01
CA MET A 35 -2.68 2.62 -0.70
C MET A 35 -1.93 3.22 -1.88
N ALA A 36 -2.12 2.68 -3.09
CA ALA A 36 -1.55 3.23 -4.31
C ALA A 36 -1.98 4.69 -4.51
N THR A 37 -3.26 4.99 -4.29
CA THR A 37 -3.79 6.35 -4.38
C THR A 37 -3.20 7.27 -3.31
N LEU A 38 -3.07 6.79 -2.06
CA LEU A 38 -2.47 7.56 -0.97
C LEU A 38 -1.02 7.94 -1.26
N VAL A 39 -0.22 6.97 -1.72
CA VAL A 39 1.19 7.17 -2.07
C VAL A 39 1.34 8.07 -3.29
N ALA A 40 0.54 7.85 -4.33
CA ALA A 40 0.55 8.67 -5.54
C ALA A 40 0.18 10.13 -5.26
N ARG A 41 -0.72 10.40 -4.30
CA ARG A 41 -1.06 11.77 -3.86
C ARG A 41 0.13 12.50 -3.22
N ARG A 42 1.09 11.77 -2.66
CA ARG A 42 2.36 12.32 -2.14
C ARG A 42 3.42 12.50 -3.24
N LYS A 43 3.02 12.42 -4.52
CA LYS A 43 3.85 12.63 -5.71
C LYS A 43 4.93 11.56 -5.97
N HIS A 44 4.87 10.41 -5.30
CA HIS A 44 5.72 9.24 -5.59
C HIS A 44 5.27 8.52 -6.87
N ASP A 45 6.18 7.80 -7.54
CA ASP A 45 5.80 6.93 -8.65
C ASP A 45 5.33 5.59 -8.10
N VAL A 46 4.15 5.14 -8.52
CA VAL A 46 3.52 3.93 -8.00
C VAL A 46 3.39 2.87 -9.08
N PHE A 47 3.94 1.69 -8.80
CA PHE A 47 3.69 0.48 -9.59
C PHE A 47 2.76 -0.45 -8.84
N LEU A 48 1.63 -0.78 -9.45
CA LEU A 48 0.59 -1.63 -8.89
C LEU A 48 0.62 -3.00 -9.58
N TYR A 49 0.96 -4.04 -8.82
CA TYR A 49 0.87 -5.40 -9.33
C TYR A 49 -0.58 -5.90 -9.29
N ALA A 50 -1.07 -6.37 -10.43
CA ALA A 50 -2.33 -7.07 -10.57
C ALA A 50 -2.13 -8.37 -11.36
N ARG A 51 -2.80 -9.44 -10.93
CA ARG A 51 -2.69 -10.75 -11.61
C ARG A 51 -3.40 -10.79 -12.98
N ASP A 52 -4.49 -10.04 -13.11
CA ASP A 52 -5.35 -10.05 -14.30
C ASP A 52 -4.89 -8.97 -15.29
N ALA A 53 -4.47 -9.39 -16.48
CA ALA A 53 -4.01 -8.50 -17.55
C ALA A 53 -5.09 -7.50 -17.99
N ASN A 54 -6.37 -7.88 -17.95
CA ASN A 54 -7.46 -6.96 -18.28
C ASN A 54 -7.58 -5.83 -17.25
N VAL A 55 -7.32 -6.13 -15.97
CA VAL A 55 -7.28 -5.12 -14.90
C VAL A 55 -6.11 -4.17 -15.12
N VAL A 56 -4.93 -4.71 -15.46
CA VAL A 56 -3.73 -3.91 -15.78
C VAL A 56 -3.99 -2.95 -16.94
N GLN A 57 -4.50 -3.49 -18.06
CA GLN A 57 -4.81 -2.70 -19.24
C GLN A 57 -5.82 -1.59 -18.92
N THR A 58 -6.93 -1.93 -18.25
CA THR A 58 -7.96 -0.96 -17.87
C THR A 58 -7.39 0.16 -17.01
N ILE A 59 -6.56 -0.17 -16.02
CA ILE A 59 -5.93 0.83 -15.14
C ILE A 59 -5.00 1.75 -15.93
N ASN A 60 -4.18 1.20 -16.83
CA ASN A 60 -3.21 1.99 -17.59
C ASN A 60 -3.85 2.86 -18.67
N GLU A 61 -4.95 2.41 -19.30
CA GLU A 61 -5.62 3.16 -20.37
C GLU A 61 -6.63 4.18 -19.84
N THR A 62 -7.41 3.79 -18.82
CA THR A 62 -8.56 4.59 -18.36
C THR A 62 -8.31 5.28 -17.02
N HIS A 63 -7.20 4.96 -16.35
CA HIS A 63 -6.93 5.36 -14.97
C HIS A 63 -8.11 5.05 -14.04
N ARG A 64 -8.74 3.88 -14.23
CA ARG A 64 -9.82 3.40 -13.37
C ARG A 64 -9.59 1.96 -12.97
N SER A 65 -10.01 1.62 -11.77
CA SER A 65 -10.05 0.24 -11.32
C SER A 65 -11.42 -0.37 -11.67
N PRO A 66 -11.49 -1.41 -12.52
CA PRO A 66 -12.76 -1.92 -13.04
C PRO A 66 -13.62 -2.59 -11.97
N ARG A 67 -13.01 -3.11 -10.89
CA ARG A 67 -13.70 -3.90 -9.85
C ARG A 67 -13.87 -3.15 -8.53
N VAL A 68 -13.09 -2.11 -8.31
CA VAL A 68 -13.00 -1.43 -7.02
C VAL A 68 -13.05 0.07 -7.25
N PHE A 69 -13.93 0.76 -6.51
CA PHE A 69 -14.00 2.23 -6.53
C PHE A 69 -14.26 2.81 -7.92
N PRO A 70 -15.26 2.33 -8.69
CA PRO A 70 -15.51 2.78 -10.07
C PRO A 70 -15.79 4.29 -10.18
N GLN A 71 -16.18 4.94 -9.09
CA GLN A 71 -16.42 6.37 -9.01
C GLN A 71 -15.15 7.23 -8.85
N PHE A 72 -13.98 6.63 -8.65
CA PHE A 72 -12.71 7.34 -8.47
C PHE A 72 -11.78 7.10 -9.65
N ASN A 73 -11.18 8.19 -10.16
CA ASN A 73 -10.06 8.09 -11.09
C ASN A 73 -8.76 7.93 -10.30
N LEU A 74 -7.91 7.03 -10.76
CA LEU A 74 -6.54 6.86 -10.33
C LEU A 74 -5.68 8.00 -10.89
N LEU A 75 -4.58 8.30 -10.19
CA LEU A 75 -3.66 9.35 -10.61
C LEU A 75 -2.72 8.84 -11.73
N PRO A 76 -2.24 9.73 -12.62
CA PRO A 76 -1.42 9.34 -13.78
C PRO A 76 -0.04 8.78 -13.41
N ASN A 77 0.43 9.00 -12.18
CA ASN A 77 1.64 8.40 -11.62
C ASN A 77 1.42 7.01 -11.02
N ILE A 78 0.25 6.39 -11.24
CA ILE A 78 -0.02 4.99 -10.94
C ILE A 78 0.04 4.21 -12.26
N ARG A 79 0.95 3.24 -12.34
CA ARG A 79 1.05 2.28 -13.45
C ARG A 79 0.78 0.88 -12.92
N ALA A 80 -0.03 0.10 -13.62
CA ALA A 80 -0.26 -1.30 -13.29
C ALA A 80 0.61 -2.22 -14.16
N THR A 81 0.99 -3.38 -13.63
CA THR A 81 1.69 -4.43 -14.37
C THR A 81 1.32 -5.81 -13.84
N THR A 82 1.46 -6.83 -14.70
CA THR A 82 1.38 -8.26 -14.34
C THR A 82 2.74 -8.84 -13.96
N SER A 83 3.83 -8.09 -14.12
CA SER A 83 5.19 -8.52 -13.81
C SER A 83 5.61 -8.03 -12.42
N VAL A 84 5.91 -8.96 -11.50
CA VAL A 84 6.42 -8.60 -10.17
C VAL A 84 7.80 -7.97 -10.28
N ALA A 85 8.67 -8.52 -11.13
CA ALA A 85 9.98 -7.95 -11.44
C ALA A 85 9.90 -6.48 -11.89
N GLU A 86 9.02 -6.17 -12.84
CA GLU A 86 8.83 -4.78 -13.31
C GLU A 86 8.30 -3.88 -12.19
N ALA A 87 7.31 -4.39 -11.43
CA ALA A 87 6.68 -3.65 -10.37
C ALA A 87 7.68 -3.28 -9.26
N THR A 88 8.59 -4.18 -8.93
CA THR A 88 9.50 -4.10 -7.77
C THR A 88 10.89 -3.57 -8.10
N SER A 89 11.32 -3.62 -9.36
CA SER A 89 12.61 -3.06 -9.80
C SER A 89 12.80 -1.61 -9.31
N ASP A 90 13.94 -1.29 -8.68
CA ASP A 90 14.26 0.03 -8.09
C ASP A 90 13.28 0.56 -7.02
N ALA A 91 12.34 -0.25 -6.54
CA ALA A 91 11.40 0.20 -5.52
C ALA A 91 12.10 0.34 -4.17
N LYS A 92 11.94 1.49 -3.51
CA LYS A 92 12.45 1.70 -2.14
C LYS A 92 11.47 1.21 -1.07
N ILE A 93 10.19 1.14 -1.43
CA ILE A 93 9.12 0.67 -0.56
C ILE A 93 8.24 -0.30 -1.37
N VAL A 94 7.97 -1.46 -0.79
CA VAL A 94 7.03 -2.44 -1.35
C VAL A 94 5.92 -2.67 -0.34
N ILE A 95 4.72 -2.21 -0.67
CA ILE A 95 3.52 -2.36 0.16
C ILE A 95 2.85 -3.68 -0.20
N VAL A 96 2.79 -4.60 0.76
CA VAL A 96 2.23 -5.94 0.58
C VAL A 96 0.79 -5.96 1.06
N CYS A 97 -0.15 -5.90 0.11
CA CYS A 97 -1.60 -5.90 0.36
C CYS A 97 -2.25 -7.28 0.16
N LEU A 98 -1.43 -8.33 0.02
CA LEU A 98 -1.89 -9.71 -0.11
C LEU A 98 -2.47 -10.22 1.22
N PRO A 99 -3.43 -11.16 1.19
CA PRO A 99 -3.88 -11.85 2.40
C PRO A 99 -2.71 -12.49 3.16
N ALA A 100 -2.80 -12.53 4.49
CA ALA A 100 -1.77 -13.10 5.36
C ALA A 100 -1.35 -14.52 4.96
N GLN A 101 -2.32 -15.36 4.59
CA GLN A 101 -2.07 -16.76 4.22
C GLN A 101 -1.38 -16.92 2.87
N LEU A 102 -1.42 -15.91 1.99
CA LEU A 102 -0.79 -15.95 0.67
C LEU A 102 0.56 -15.22 0.64
N THR A 103 0.85 -14.40 1.65
CA THR A 103 1.99 -13.48 1.63
C THR A 103 3.33 -14.21 1.63
N PRO A 104 3.61 -15.16 2.55
CA PRO A 104 4.90 -15.87 2.53
C PRO A 104 5.14 -16.64 1.23
N ASP A 105 4.17 -17.43 0.77
CA ASP A 105 4.32 -18.24 -0.45
C ASP A 105 4.52 -17.37 -1.70
N PHE A 106 3.83 -16.23 -1.79
CA PHE A 106 4.05 -15.26 -2.87
C PHE A 106 5.46 -14.67 -2.82
N LEU A 107 5.94 -14.26 -1.64
CA LEU A 107 7.28 -13.68 -1.51
C LEU A 107 8.38 -14.72 -1.74
N ALA A 108 8.15 -15.99 -1.40
CA ALA A 108 9.06 -17.07 -1.75
C ALA A 108 9.16 -17.26 -3.28
N GLN A 109 8.02 -17.18 -3.98
CA GLN A 109 7.97 -17.30 -5.44
C GLN A 109 8.73 -16.18 -6.17
N TYR A 110 8.68 -14.96 -5.65
CA TYR A 110 9.29 -13.77 -6.28
C TYR A 110 10.47 -13.21 -5.48
N ARG A 111 11.14 -14.06 -4.70
CA ARG A 111 12.24 -13.68 -3.80
C ARG A 111 13.31 -12.81 -4.47
N ASP A 112 13.71 -13.21 -5.67
CA ASP A 112 14.83 -12.59 -6.40
C ASP A 112 14.42 -11.25 -7.05
N ASP A 113 13.11 -11.03 -7.24
CA ASP A 113 12.59 -9.77 -7.78
C ASP A 113 12.48 -8.68 -6.70
N VAL A 114 12.25 -9.07 -5.44
CA VAL A 114 12.15 -8.12 -4.33
C VAL A 114 13.51 -7.48 -4.06
N PRO A 115 13.66 -6.14 -4.06
CA PRO A 115 14.93 -5.51 -3.73
C PRO A 115 15.34 -5.76 -2.27
N THR A 116 16.62 -6.04 -2.04
CA THR A 116 17.17 -6.33 -0.71
C THR A 116 17.15 -5.12 0.23
N ASP A 117 17.25 -3.92 -0.32
CA ASP A 117 17.24 -2.64 0.42
C ASP A 117 15.83 -2.05 0.58
N ALA A 118 14.82 -2.62 -0.08
CA ALA A 118 13.45 -2.14 0.02
C ALA A 118 12.84 -2.41 1.40
N VAL A 119 12.06 -1.46 1.91
CA VAL A 119 11.22 -1.70 3.08
C VAL A 119 9.93 -2.38 2.64
N LEU A 120 9.67 -3.58 3.17
CA LEU A 120 8.39 -4.26 2.97
C LEU A 120 7.37 -3.78 4.01
N VAL A 121 6.34 -3.08 3.55
CA VAL A 121 5.25 -2.61 4.39
C VAL A 121 4.11 -3.62 4.33
N ILE A 122 3.96 -4.43 5.36
CA ILE A 122 2.95 -5.47 5.47
C ILE A 122 1.66 -4.85 6.02
N THR A 123 0.57 -4.96 5.24
CA THR A 123 -0.71 -4.34 5.62
C THR A 123 -1.76 -5.35 6.05
N CYS A 124 -1.53 -6.63 5.78
CA CYS A 124 -2.41 -7.69 6.25
C CYS A 124 -2.22 -7.92 7.76
N LYS A 125 -3.32 -8.31 8.40
CA LYS A 125 -3.36 -8.62 9.83
C LYS A 125 -3.64 -10.11 10.00
N GLY A 126 -3.06 -10.70 11.03
CA GLY A 126 -3.34 -12.07 11.45
C GLY A 126 -2.09 -12.93 11.55
N LEU A 127 -2.30 -14.16 12.01
CA LEU A 127 -1.27 -15.19 12.10
C LEU A 127 -1.15 -15.93 10.78
N TYR A 128 0.05 -16.38 10.45
CA TYR A 128 0.24 -17.36 9.39
C TYR A 128 -0.17 -18.73 9.93
N LEU A 129 -1.27 -19.28 9.44
CA LEU A 129 -1.92 -20.44 10.09
C LEU A 129 -1.09 -21.72 9.97
N LYS A 130 -0.27 -21.83 8.92
CA LYS A 130 0.59 -23.00 8.66
C LYS A 130 1.61 -23.21 9.77
N THR A 131 2.22 -22.13 10.26
CA THR A 131 3.25 -22.19 11.32
C THR A 131 2.76 -21.65 12.67
N LYS A 132 1.56 -21.04 12.70
CA LYS A 132 0.98 -20.36 13.88
C LYS A 132 1.83 -19.21 14.43
N GLN A 133 2.68 -18.63 13.58
CA GLN A 133 3.55 -17.50 13.92
C GLN A 133 2.93 -16.17 13.46
N LEU A 134 3.51 -15.07 13.94
CA LEU A 134 3.32 -13.75 13.35
C LEU A 134 3.90 -13.74 11.93
N LEU A 135 3.53 -12.77 11.11
CA LEU A 135 3.94 -12.76 9.70
C LEU A 135 5.41 -12.42 9.48
N ALA A 136 6.10 -11.84 10.47
CA ALA A 136 7.50 -11.46 10.32
C ALA A 136 8.38 -12.68 10.04
N GLU A 137 8.26 -13.73 10.85
CA GLU A 137 9.12 -14.91 10.77
C GLU A 137 8.91 -15.68 9.45
N PRO A 138 7.68 -16.05 9.04
CA PRO A 138 7.43 -16.73 7.77
C PRO A 138 7.83 -15.91 6.55
N ILE A 139 7.77 -14.58 6.61
CA ILE A 139 8.21 -13.71 5.51
C ILE A 139 9.73 -13.78 5.36
N LEU A 140 10.48 -13.68 6.46
CA LEU A 140 11.94 -13.77 6.43
C LEU A 140 12.41 -15.17 6.01
N GLU A 141 11.72 -16.22 6.49
CA GLU A 141 11.95 -17.60 6.05
C GLU A 141 11.69 -17.78 4.55
N ALA A 142 10.60 -17.22 4.03
CA ALA A 142 10.27 -17.25 2.60
C ALA A 142 11.31 -16.53 1.74
N LEU A 143 11.80 -15.37 2.19
CA LEU A 143 12.84 -14.60 1.51
C LEU A 143 14.24 -15.19 1.69
N GLN A 144 14.45 -16.07 2.68
CA GLN A 144 15.74 -16.68 3.02
C GLN A 144 16.88 -15.65 3.13
N ARG A 145 16.57 -14.49 3.72
CA ARG A 145 17.50 -13.38 3.99
C ARG A 145 16.86 -12.39 4.95
N ASP A 146 17.69 -11.54 5.54
CA ASP A 146 17.20 -10.36 6.26
C ASP A 146 16.55 -9.38 5.29
N GLN A 147 15.45 -8.78 5.72
CA GLN A 147 14.70 -7.79 4.94
C GLN A 147 14.12 -6.75 5.91
N PRO A 148 14.23 -5.44 5.61
CA PRO A 148 13.55 -4.42 6.40
C PRO A 148 12.03 -4.59 6.31
N LEU A 149 11.39 -4.88 7.45
CA LEU A 149 9.93 -5.04 7.54
C LEU A 149 9.30 -3.91 8.36
N ALA A 150 8.14 -3.44 7.91
CA ALA A 150 7.27 -2.54 8.67
C ALA A 150 5.83 -3.07 8.62
N PHE A 151 5.09 -2.96 9.71
CA PHE A 151 3.71 -3.43 9.80
C PHE A 151 2.76 -2.24 9.93
N LEU A 152 1.83 -2.10 8.98
CA LEU A 152 0.82 -1.05 9.01
C LEU A 152 -0.48 -1.61 9.61
N SER A 153 -0.76 -1.27 10.86
CA SER A 153 -1.99 -1.68 11.56
C SER A 153 -2.81 -0.47 12.04
N GLY A 154 -4.09 -0.43 11.64
CA GLY A 154 -5.09 0.54 12.14
C GLY A 154 -6.50 0.23 11.64
N PRO A 155 -7.57 0.89 12.13
CA PRO A 155 -8.92 0.79 11.59
C PRO A 155 -8.98 1.54 10.25
N SER A 156 -8.43 0.93 9.19
CA SER A 156 -8.25 1.59 7.90
C SER A 156 -9.20 1.00 6.86
N PHE A 157 -10.38 1.59 6.70
CA PHE A 157 -11.28 1.19 5.62
C PHE A 157 -10.79 1.77 4.29
N ALA A 158 -10.68 0.93 3.26
CA ALA A 158 -10.19 1.34 1.95
C ALA A 158 -10.98 2.52 1.35
N LEU A 159 -12.30 2.56 1.58
CA LEU A 159 -13.15 3.67 1.13
C LEU A 159 -12.86 4.99 1.87
N GLU A 160 -12.58 4.94 3.17
CA GLU A 160 -12.22 6.12 3.96
C GLU A 160 -10.89 6.71 3.50
N LEU A 161 -9.91 5.85 3.19
CA LEU A 161 -8.63 6.24 2.61
C LEU A 161 -8.80 6.93 1.24
N MET A 162 -9.69 6.42 0.39
CA MET A 162 -10.01 7.05 -0.89
C MET A 162 -10.63 8.44 -0.69
N ASN A 163 -11.56 8.57 0.27
CA ASN A 163 -12.31 9.78 0.59
C ASN A 163 -11.53 10.85 1.40
N LYS A 164 -10.27 10.61 1.77
CA LYS A 164 -9.50 11.47 2.69
C LYS A 164 -10.17 11.65 4.06
N CYS A 165 -11.03 10.72 4.47
CA CYS A 165 -11.60 10.77 5.81
C CYS A 165 -10.57 10.33 6.84
N ALA A 166 -10.66 10.88 8.06
CA ALA A 166 -9.93 10.33 9.19
C ALA A 166 -10.36 8.87 9.40
N VAL A 167 -9.41 7.95 9.27
CA VAL A 167 -9.64 6.51 9.46
C VAL A 167 -9.80 6.21 10.95
N GLY A 168 -10.83 5.46 11.32
CA GLY A 168 -11.13 5.12 12.73
C GLY A 168 -12.17 5.98 13.44
N CYS A 169 -12.86 6.88 12.72
CA CYS A 169 -13.98 7.63 13.28
C CYS A 169 -15.28 6.79 13.16
N CYS A 170 -15.73 6.20 14.27
CA CYS A 170 -17.09 5.67 14.36
C CYS A 170 -18.08 6.83 14.19
N ARG A 171 -18.65 7.00 12.99
CA ARG A 171 -19.89 7.77 12.84
C ARG A 171 -21.01 6.95 13.46
N GLY A 172 -21.29 7.21 14.74
CA GLY A 172 -22.52 6.78 15.39
C GLY A 172 -23.70 7.25 14.55
N ARG A 173 -24.60 6.33 14.21
CA ARG A 173 -25.93 6.68 13.73
C ARG A 173 -26.75 7.22 14.88
#